data_AF-A0A536WUM0-F1
#
_entry.id   AF-A0A536WUM0-F1
#
_cell.length_a   1.000
_cell.length_b   1.000
_cell.length_c   1.000
_cell.angle_alpha   90.00
_cell.angle_beta   90.00
_cell.angle_gamma   90.00
#
_symmetry.space_group_name_H-M   'P 1'
#
loop_
_entity.id
_entity.type
_entity.pdbx_description
1 polymer ?
#
loop_
_entity_poly.entity_id
_entity_poly.type
_entity_poly.pdbx_seq_one_letter_code
_entity_poly.pdbx_strand_id
1 'polypeptide(L)'
;MPETDPAAPAAPPAPPAASRAPSRMATLVLIAVLLAAGLAALAWYDTRGRIAATQDELARRLREIESDARDARSVARTAQEAVREAQVRLGQLEGRLAESQSQQLALEALYQDLSRNRDEWQLAEIEQVLAIASQQLQLARNVRAALLALQLAEARLARADRPQFAPIRRALARDIERLKAAPMVDFPAMAMRLDNLIASIDSLPLAF
;
A
#
# COMPACT_ATOMS: atom_id res chain seq x y z
N MET A 1 5.42 -107.39 -101.38
CA MET A 1 6.29 -107.63 -100.21
C MET A 1 7.66 -107.08 -100.58
N PRO A 2 8.58 -106.79 -99.66
CA PRO A 2 8.59 -106.56 -98.21
C PRO A 2 9.13 -105.14 -97.91
N GLU A 3 8.93 -104.51 -96.75
CA GLU A 3 9.63 -104.72 -95.46
C GLU A 3 11.13 -104.32 -95.52
N THR A 4 11.73 -103.66 -94.53
CA THR A 4 11.37 -103.51 -93.11
C THR A 4 12.35 -102.56 -92.42
N ASP A 5 11.85 -101.90 -91.37
CA ASP A 5 12.44 -101.68 -90.02
C ASP A 5 13.84 -101.06 -89.82
N PRO A 6 14.22 -100.67 -88.57
CA PRO A 6 13.52 -99.85 -87.55
C PRO A 6 14.43 -98.72 -86.96
N ALA A 7 13.86 -97.96 -86.00
CA ALA A 7 14.49 -97.35 -84.81
C ALA A 7 15.43 -96.10 -84.87
N ALA A 8 15.18 -95.20 -83.91
CA ALA A 8 15.91 -93.99 -83.43
C ALA A 8 17.36 -94.29 -82.92
N PRO A 9 18.25 -93.35 -82.45
CA PRO A 9 18.04 -92.01 -81.85
C PRO A 9 19.14 -90.90 -82.04
N ALA A 10 18.93 -89.74 -81.39
CA ALA A 10 19.91 -88.75 -80.84
C ALA A 10 20.71 -87.76 -81.74
N ALA A 11 20.70 -86.47 -81.33
CA ALA A 11 21.25 -85.26 -81.95
C ALA A 11 22.71 -84.90 -81.51
N PRO A 12 23.51 -84.11 -82.29
CA PRO A 12 23.70 -82.62 -82.17
C PRO A 12 24.18 -81.94 -83.50
N PRO A 13 24.78 -80.71 -83.59
CA PRO A 13 24.63 -79.40 -82.92
C PRO A 13 24.03 -78.30 -83.86
N ALA A 14 23.85 -77.08 -83.33
CA ALA A 14 23.24 -75.91 -83.99
C ALA A 14 24.07 -75.28 -85.14
N PRO A 15 23.43 -74.65 -86.15
CA PRO A 15 24.03 -73.61 -86.98
C PRO A 15 23.80 -72.19 -86.42
N PRO A 16 24.68 -71.23 -86.75
CA PRO A 16 24.73 -69.91 -86.13
C PRO A 16 23.54 -69.05 -86.56
N ALA A 17 22.89 -68.41 -85.60
CA ALA A 17 21.89 -67.38 -85.87
C ALA A 17 22.59 -66.20 -86.58
N ALA A 18 22.22 -65.97 -87.84
CA ALA A 18 22.70 -64.84 -88.63
C ALA A 18 22.42 -63.52 -87.89
N SER A 19 23.48 -62.74 -87.70
CA SER A 19 23.39 -61.37 -87.19
C SER A 19 22.69 -60.48 -88.21
N ARG A 20 21.38 -60.25 -88.04
CA ARG A 20 20.67 -59.17 -88.72
C ARG A 20 21.29 -57.84 -88.28
N ALA A 21 21.97 -57.16 -89.19
CA ALA A 21 22.34 -55.77 -88.98
C ALA A 21 21.09 -54.96 -88.60
N PRO A 22 21.14 -54.10 -87.57
CA PRO A 22 19.96 -53.36 -87.14
C PRO A 22 19.46 -52.47 -88.29
N SER A 23 18.15 -52.51 -88.55
CA SER A 23 17.54 -51.60 -89.51
C SER A 23 17.75 -50.15 -89.03
N ARG A 24 17.92 -49.19 -89.95
CA ARG A 24 18.10 -47.77 -89.60
C ARG A 24 16.98 -47.22 -88.71
N MET A 25 15.78 -47.79 -88.79
CA MET A 25 14.68 -47.47 -87.88
C MET A 25 14.92 -47.97 -86.45
N ALA A 26 15.43 -49.19 -86.26
CA ALA A 26 15.73 -49.72 -84.93
C ALA A 26 16.80 -48.88 -84.21
N THR A 27 17.82 -48.40 -84.94
CA THR A 27 18.83 -47.49 -84.39
C THR A 27 18.23 -46.12 -84.03
N LEU A 28 17.33 -45.57 -84.84
CA LEU A 28 16.66 -44.30 -84.55
C LEU A 28 15.74 -44.40 -83.32
N VAL A 29 14.99 -45.50 -83.18
CA VAL A 29 14.15 -45.75 -82.01
C VAL A 29 14.99 -45.90 -80.75
N LEU A 30 16.11 -46.61 -80.82
CA LEU A 30 17.04 -46.74 -79.69
C LEU A 30 17.59 -45.38 -79.22
N ILE A 31 17.98 -44.53 -80.17
CA ILE A 31 18.44 -43.16 -79.89
C ILE A 31 17.32 -42.32 -79.25
N ALA A 32 16.09 -42.41 -79.77
CA ALA A 32 14.94 -41.70 -79.22
C ALA A 32 14.62 -42.14 -77.78
N VAL A 33 14.70 -43.44 -77.48
CA VAL A 33 14.50 -43.96 -76.12
C VAL A 33 15.61 -43.50 -75.17
N LEU A 34 16.87 -43.52 -75.61
CA LEU A 34 17.99 -43.01 -74.81
C LEU A 34 17.86 -41.51 -74.53
N LEU A 35 17.44 -40.72 -75.53
CA LEU A 35 17.15 -39.30 -75.36
C LEU A 35 16.01 -39.07 -74.38
N ALA A 36 14.90 -39.81 -74.50
CA ALA A 36 13.78 -39.73 -73.58
C ALA A 36 14.18 -40.10 -72.14
N ALA A 37 15.00 -41.16 -71.97
CA ALA A 37 15.53 -41.56 -70.67
C ALA A 37 16.47 -40.49 -70.07
N GLY A 38 17.32 -39.88 -70.89
CA GLY A 38 18.19 -38.77 -70.47
C GLY A 38 17.39 -37.55 -70.00
N LEU A 39 16.37 -37.14 -70.77
CA LEU A 39 15.47 -36.04 -70.40
C LEU A 39 14.68 -36.36 -69.11
N ALA A 40 14.21 -37.59 -68.95
CA ALA A 40 13.54 -38.04 -67.73
C ALA A 40 14.47 -38.00 -66.50
N ALA A 41 15.74 -38.41 -66.65
CA ALA A 41 16.73 -38.34 -65.58
C ALA A 41 17.06 -36.88 -65.17
N LEU A 42 17.16 -35.97 -66.14
CA LEU A 42 17.36 -34.54 -65.88
C LEU A 42 16.15 -33.92 -65.18
N ALA A 43 14.93 -34.22 -65.65
CA ALA A 43 13.69 -33.76 -65.03
C ALA A 43 13.57 -34.30 -63.59
N TRP A 44 13.93 -35.57 -63.36
CA TRP A 44 13.95 -36.16 -62.03
C TRP A 44 14.94 -35.44 -61.09
N TYR A 45 16.15 -35.15 -61.58
CA TYR A 45 17.18 -34.45 -60.81
C TYR A 45 16.73 -33.03 -60.41
N ASP A 46 16.17 -32.27 -61.35
CA ASP A 46 15.63 -30.93 -61.08
C ASP A 46 14.46 -30.98 -60.08
N THR A 47 13.54 -31.93 -60.25
CA THR A 47 12.42 -32.12 -59.31
C THR A 47 12.92 -32.43 -57.90
N ARG A 48 13.97 -33.27 -57.78
CA ARG A 48 14.58 -33.60 -56.48
C ARG A 48 15.24 -32.38 -55.84
N GLY A 49 15.90 -31.52 -56.63
CA GLY A 49 16.50 -30.27 -56.18
C GLY A 49 15.46 -29.28 -55.67
N ARG A 50 14.34 -29.11 -56.39
CA ARG A 50 13.22 -28.24 -55.97
C ARG A 50 12.59 -28.71 -54.66
N ILE A 51 12.42 -30.01 -54.48
CA ILE A 51 11.89 -30.60 -53.24
C ILE A 51 12.85 -30.35 -52.06
N ALA A 52 14.16 -30.50 -52.27
CA ALA A 52 15.14 -30.21 -51.22
C ALA A 52 15.12 -28.73 -50.81
N ALA A 53 15.04 -27.81 -51.79
CA ALA A 53 14.99 -26.38 -51.53
C ALA A 53 13.73 -25.95 -50.76
N THR A 54 12.55 -26.52 -51.07
CA THR A 54 11.31 -26.22 -50.33
C THR A 54 11.34 -26.79 -48.92
N GLN A 55 11.91 -27.98 -48.72
CA GLN A 55 12.12 -28.56 -47.39
C GLN A 55 13.04 -27.71 -46.53
N ASP A 56 14.13 -27.19 -47.11
CA ASP A 56 15.06 -26.29 -46.42
C ASP A 56 14.40 -24.97 -46.02
N GLU A 57 13.60 -24.37 -46.92
CA GLU A 57 12.85 -23.15 -46.63
C GLU A 57 11.80 -23.38 -45.53
N LEU A 58 11.06 -24.50 -45.60
CA LEU A 58 10.11 -24.90 -44.54
C LEU A 58 10.83 -25.12 -43.20
N ALA A 59 11.97 -25.80 -43.20
CA ALA A 59 12.76 -26.02 -42.00
C ALA A 59 13.31 -24.71 -41.43
N ARG A 60 13.69 -23.74 -42.28
CA ARG A 60 14.07 -22.39 -41.86
C ARG A 60 12.89 -21.65 -41.22
N ARG A 61 11.73 -21.61 -41.88
CA ARG A 61 10.53 -20.96 -41.35
C ARG A 61 10.06 -21.59 -40.04
N LEU A 62 10.12 -22.92 -39.92
CA LEU A 62 9.78 -23.60 -38.66
C LEU A 62 10.74 -23.21 -37.53
N ARG A 63 12.04 -23.11 -37.80
CA ARG A 63 13.03 -22.64 -36.82
C ARG A 63 12.79 -21.19 -36.41
N GLU A 64 12.45 -20.32 -37.36
CA GLU A 64 12.13 -18.91 -37.10
C GLU A 64 10.86 -18.75 -36.25
N ILE A 65 9.79 -19.47 -36.60
CA ILE A 65 8.55 -19.50 -35.80
C ILE A 65 8.84 -20.06 -34.39
N GLU A 66 9.70 -21.06 -34.27
CA GLU A 66 10.06 -21.62 -32.98
C GLU A 66 10.91 -20.64 -32.14
N SER A 67 11.82 -19.87 -32.75
CA SER A 67 12.55 -18.81 -32.04
C SER A 67 11.61 -17.70 -31.58
N ASP A 68 10.73 -17.22 -32.46
CA ASP A 68 9.76 -16.16 -32.14
C ASP A 68 8.81 -16.61 -31.03
N ALA A 69 8.37 -17.88 -31.06
CA ALA A 69 7.54 -18.44 -30.01
C ALA A 69 8.29 -18.55 -28.66
N ARG A 70 9.60 -18.83 -28.67
CA ARG A 70 10.43 -18.84 -27.45
C ARG A 70 10.62 -17.43 -26.90
N ASP A 71 10.85 -16.45 -27.76
CA ASP A 71 11.01 -15.05 -27.38
C ASP A 71 9.69 -14.45 -26.87
N ALA A 72 8.57 -14.73 -27.52
CA ALA A 72 7.26 -14.32 -27.04
C ALA A 72 6.96 -14.92 -25.65
N ARG A 73 7.32 -16.19 -25.42
CA ARG A 73 7.17 -16.84 -24.11
C ARG A 73 8.09 -16.24 -23.05
N SER A 74 9.32 -15.86 -23.40
CA SER A 74 10.25 -15.24 -22.46
C SER A 74 9.77 -13.84 -22.06
N VAL A 75 9.36 -13.01 -23.03
CA VAL A 75 8.76 -11.69 -22.78
C VAL A 75 7.50 -11.80 -21.93
N ALA A 76 6.62 -12.76 -22.21
CA ALA A 76 5.42 -12.98 -21.40
C ALA A 76 5.75 -13.34 -19.95
N ARG A 77 6.79 -14.15 -19.70
CA ARG A 77 7.25 -14.49 -18.34
C ARG A 77 7.81 -13.26 -17.62
N THR A 78 8.66 -12.48 -18.28
CA THR A 78 9.21 -11.24 -17.70
C THR A 78 8.11 -10.21 -17.40
N ALA A 79 7.13 -10.07 -18.29
CA ALA A 79 5.97 -9.22 -18.05
C ALA A 79 5.16 -9.70 -16.83
N GLN A 80 4.95 -11.01 -16.68
CA GLN A 80 4.27 -11.58 -15.52
C GLN A 80 5.04 -11.35 -14.21
N GLU A 81 6.36 -11.47 -14.25
CA GLU A 81 7.24 -11.16 -13.10
C GLU A 81 7.18 -9.67 -12.73
N ALA A 82 7.24 -8.77 -13.71
CA ALA A 82 7.11 -7.33 -13.49
C ALA A 82 5.75 -6.95 -12.88
N VAL A 83 4.66 -7.59 -13.32
CA VAL A 83 3.32 -7.39 -12.74
C VAL A 83 3.28 -7.87 -11.29
N ARG A 84 3.86 -9.04 -10.98
CA ARG A 84 3.95 -9.53 -9.59
C ARG A 84 4.76 -8.59 -8.70
N GLU A 85 5.89 -8.09 -9.20
CA GLU A 85 6.71 -7.13 -8.46
C GLU A 85 5.95 -5.82 -8.21
N ALA A 86 5.24 -5.30 -9.21
CA ALA A 86 4.42 -4.11 -9.07
C ALA A 86 3.31 -4.30 -8.01
N GLN A 87 2.65 -5.48 -7.99
CA GLN A 87 1.65 -5.81 -6.97
C GLN A 87 2.25 -5.86 -5.56
N VAL A 88 3.45 -6.43 -5.39
CA VAL A 88 4.15 -6.44 -4.10
C VAL A 88 4.48 -5.01 -3.64
N ARG A 89 4.99 -4.17 -4.53
CA ARG A 89 5.29 -2.76 -4.22
C ARG A 89 4.04 -1.97 -3.88
N LEU A 90 2.93 -2.20 -4.59
CA LEU A 90 1.63 -1.61 -4.27
C LEU A 90 1.15 -2.02 -2.88
N GLY A 91 1.19 -3.31 -2.54
CA GLY A 91 0.82 -3.78 -1.20
C GLY A 91 1.68 -3.17 -0.09
N GLN A 92 2.98 -2.96 -0.33
CA GLN A 92 3.86 -2.26 0.62
C GLN A 92 3.49 -0.78 0.78
N LEU A 93 3.14 -0.08 -0.31
CA LEU A 93 2.71 1.31 -0.27
C LEU A 93 1.35 1.47 0.44
N GLU A 94 0.40 0.58 0.16
CA GLU A 94 -0.89 0.52 0.85
C GLU A 94 -0.69 0.28 2.36
N GLY A 95 0.21 -0.63 2.74
CA GLY A 95 0.58 -0.85 4.14
C GLY A 95 1.17 0.39 4.82
N ARG A 96 2.12 1.07 4.18
CA ARG A 96 2.70 2.33 4.70
C ARG A 96 1.67 3.45 4.79
N LEU A 97 0.74 3.52 3.85
CA LEU A 97 -0.34 4.50 3.87
C LEU A 97 -1.31 4.24 5.04
N ALA A 98 -1.70 2.99 5.26
CA ALA A 98 -2.53 2.60 6.39
C ALA A 98 -1.83 2.89 7.73
N GLU A 99 -0.53 2.61 7.83
CA GLU A 99 0.27 2.95 9.00
C GLU A 99 0.34 4.46 9.24
N SER A 100 0.58 5.25 8.20
CA SER A 100 0.60 6.72 8.31
C SER A 100 -0.75 7.30 8.75
N GLN A 101 -1.86 6.78 8.21
CA GLN A 101 -3.20 7.18 8.65
C GLN A 101 -3.44 6.82 10.12
N SER A 102 -3.04 5.62 10.55
CA SER A 102 -3.11 5.20 11.95
C SER A 102 -2.29 6.12 12.86
N GLN A 103 -1.07 6.48 12.45
CA GLN A 103 -0.22 7.42 13.20
C GLN A 103 -0.84 8.82 13.28
N GLN A 104 -1.47 9.32 12.21
CA GLN A 104 -2.17 10.60 12.21
C GLN A 104 -3.35 10.59 13.19
N LEU A 105 -4.17 9.53 13.17
CA LEU A 105 -5.29 9.37 14.11
C LEU A 105 -4.81 9.29 15.56
N ALA A 106 -3.74 8.53 15.81
CA ALA A 106 -3.13 8.44 17.13
C ALA A 106 -2.59 9.80 17.62
N LEU A 107 -1.99 10.58 16.72
CA LEU A 107 -1.49 11.91 17.02
C LEU A 107 -2.63 12.89 17.30
N GLU A 108 -3.71 12.85 16.52
CA GLU A 108 -4.90 13.68 16.76
C GLU A 108 -5.55 13.34 18.11
N ALA A 109 -5.68 12.05 18.44
CA ALA A 109 -6.16 11.61 19.74
C ALA A 109 -5.25 12.09 20.89
N LEU A 110 -3.92 12.03 20.72
CA LEU A 110 -2.97 12.53 21.71
C LEU A 110 -3.10 14.05 21.91
N TYR A 111 -3.28 14.83 20.84
CA TYR A 111 -3.49 16.27 20.93
C TYR A 111 -4.78 16.62 21.66
N GLN A 112 -5.86 15.90 21.36
CA GLN A 112 -7.15 16.08 22.04
C GLN A 112 -7.04 15.74 23.52
N ASP A 113 -6.40 14.61 23.87
CA ASP A 113 -6.19 14.19 25.25
C ASP A 113 -5.30 15.18 26.03
N LEU A 114 -4.19 15.64 25.43
CA LEU A 114 -3.32 16.63 26.07
C LEU A 114 -4.02 17.97 26.29
N SER A 115 -4.81 18.44 25.31
CA SER A 115 -5.59 19.67 25.47
C SER A 115 -6.62 19.51 26.58
N ARG A 116 -7.35 18.40 26.61
CA ARG A 116 -8.37 18.12 27.62
C ARG A 116 -7.76 17.99 29.02
N ASN A 117 -6.69 17.22 29.17
CA ASN A 117 -5.99 17.05 30.45
C ASN A 117 -5.43 18.38 30.97
N ARG A 118 -4.93 19.27 30.09
CA ARG A 118 -4.49 20.60 30.49
C ARG A 118 -5.64 21.47 31.00
N ASP A 119 -6.78 21.43 30.33
CA ASP A 119 -7.96 22.18 30.73
C ASP A 119 -8.53 21.65 32.06
N GLU A 120 -8.57 20.33 32.24
CA GLU A 120 -8.99 19.68 33.50
C GLU A 120 -8.03 20.01 34.66
N TRP A 121 -6.71 19.96 34.43
CA TRP A 121 -5.71 20.32 35.43
C TRP A 121 -5.82 21.80 35.85
N GLN A 122 -6.01 22.70 34.87
CA GLN A 122 -6.23 24.11 35.17
C GLN A 122 -7.47 24.32 36.04
N LEU A 123 -8.58 23.64 35.70
CA LEU A 123 -9.82 23.73 36.45
C LEU A 123 -9.64 23.24 37.90
N ALA A 124 -8.96 22.11 38.11
CA ALA A 124 -8.67 21.58 39.44
C ALA A 124 -7.82 22.55 40.28
N GLU A 125 -6.83 23.22 39.66
CA GLU A 125 -6.03 24.23 40.35
C GLU A 125 -6.88 25.44 40.78
N ILE A 126 -7.80 25.89 39.92
CA ILE A 126 -8.72 26.98 40.24
C ILE A 126 -9.69 26.56 41.35
N GLU A 127 -10.24 25.35 41.29
CA GLU A 127 -11.12 24.80 42.33
C GLU A 127 -10.43 24.78 43.70
N GLN A 128 -9.16 24.37 43.75
CA GLN A 128 -8.37 24.41 44.98
C GLN A 128 -8.20 25.83 45.52
N VAL A 129 -7.91 26.81 44.67
CA VAL A 129 -7.79 28.22 45.10
C VAL A 129 -9.14 28.75 45.62
N LEU A 130 -10.25 28.41 44.95
CA LEU A 130 -11.59 28.77 45.41
C LEU A 130 -11.96 28.11 46.74
N ALA A 131 -11.58 26.85 46.94
CA ALA A 131 -11.79 26.14 48.20
C ALA A 131 -11.07 26.85 49.37
N ILE A 132 -9.83 27.27 49.16
CA ILE A 132 -9.06 28.06 50.14
C ILE A 132 -9.74 29.41 50.39
N ALA A 133 -10.19 30.11 49.35
CA ALA A 133 -10.90 31.39 49.49
C ALA A 133 -12.18 31.24 50.33
N SER A 134 -12.97 30.19 50.06
CA SER A 134 -14.18 29.86 50.81
C SER A 134 -13.87 29.56 52.29
N GLN A 135 -12.84 28.78 52.57
CA GLN A 135 -12.39 28.50 53.94
C GLN A 135 -12.00 29.78 54.69
N GLN A 136 -11.27 30.70 54.05
CA GLN A 136 -10.89 31.97 54.67
C GLN A 136 -12.11 32.87 54.98
N LEU A 137 -13.15 32.82 54.15
CA LEU A 137 -14.42 33.53 54.42
C LEU A 137 -15.19 32.90 55.57
N GLN A 138 -15.33 31.58 55.61
CA GLN A 138 -16.15 30.88 56.59
C GLN A 138 -15.50 30.80 57.96
N LEU A 139 -14.20 30.47 58.02
CA LEU A 139 -13.50 30.19 59.28
C LEU A 139 -12.89 31.46 59.88
N ALA A 140 -12.22 32.26 59.05
CA ALA A 140 -11.47 33.42 59.53
C ALA A 140 -12.24 34.74 59.37
N ARG A 141 -13.39 34.74 58.67
CA ARG A 141 -14.07 35.96 58.18
C ARG A 141 -13.10 36.94 57.50
N ASN A 142 -12.04 36.40 56.89
CA ASN A 142 -10.96 37.18 56.31
C ASN A 142 -11.26 37.52 54.85
N VAL A 143 -12.05 38.58 54.67
CA VAL A 143 -12.48 39.06 53.35
C VAL A 143 -11.29 39.46 52.48
N ARG A 144 -10.20 40.00 53.05
CA ARG A 144 -9.00 40.40 52.31
C ARG A 144 -8.29 39.20 51.68
N ALA A 145 -8.07 38.15 52.47
CA ALA A 145 -7.40 36.93 51.98
C ALA A 145 -8.23 36.24 50.89
N ALA A 146 -9.55 36.18 51.07
CA ALA A 146 -10.45 35.60 50.08
C ALA A 146 -10.51 36.42 48.77
N LEU A 147 -10.55 37.75 48.86
CA LEU A 147 -10.52 38.63 47.69
C LEU A 147 -9.23 38.44 46.87
N LEU A 148 -8.06 38.37 47.53
CA LEU A 148 -6.78 38.10 46.88
C LEU A 148 -6.76 36.73 46.19
N ALA A 149 -7.29 35.69 46.83
CA ALA A 149 -7.39 34.35 46.25
C ALA A 149 -8.30 34.33 45.00
N LEU A 150 -9.44 35.02 45.05
CA LEU A 150 -10.35 35.13 43.90
C LEU A 150 -9.72 35.93 42.75
N GLN A 151 -9.02 37.02 43.03
CA GLN A 151 -8.27 37.77 42.01
C GLN A 151 -7.15 36.94 41.37
N LEU A 152 -6.46 36.12 42.17
CA LEU A 152 -5.45 35.19 41.66
C LEU A 152 -6.06 34.14 40.73
N ALA A 153 -7.20 33.56 41.11
CA ALA A 153 -7.95 32.64 40.27
C ALA A 153 -8.43 33.32 38.98
N GLU A 154 -8.93 34.56 39.04
CA GLU A 154 -9.32 35.35 37.86
C GLU A 154 -8.13 35.57 36.91
N ALA A 155 -6.98 35.99 37.44
CA ALA A 155 -5.78 36.27 36.66
C ALA A 155 -5.18 34.99 36.04
N ARG A 156 -5.35 33.82 36.67
CA ARG A 156 -5.01 32.52 36.07
C ARG A 156 -5.96 32.20 34.92
N LEU A 157 -7.27 32.37 35.13
CA LEU A 157 -8.30 32.09 34.14
C LEU A 157 -8.21 33.01 32.91
N ALA A 158 -7.87 34.28 33.13
CA ALA A 158 -7.64 35.26 32.07
C ALA A 158 -6.43 34.92 31.19
N ARG A 159 -5.36 34.35 31.79
CA ARG A 159 -4.18 33.88 31.04
C ARG A 159 -4.43 32.64 30.19
N ALA A 160 -5.42 31.83 30.53
CA ALA A 160 -5.77 30.64 29.76
C ALA A 160 -6.54 30.95 28.45
N ASP A 161 -7.21 32.11 28.38
CA ASP A 161 -7.94 32.65 27.23
C ASP A 161 -8.81 31.63 26.45
N ARG A 162 -9.47 30.71 27.17
CA ARG A 162 -10.40 29.73 26.58
C ARG A 162 -11.85 30.20 26.70
N PRO A 163 -12.66 30.08 25.63
CA PRO A 163 -14.07 30.47 25.66
C PRO A 163 -14.91 29.62 26.62
N GLN A 164 -14.55 28.36 26.85
CA GLN A 164 -15.22 27.46 27.79
C GLN A 164 -15.19 27.96 29.25
N PHE A 165 -14.22 28.80 29.61
CA PHE A 165 -14.10 29.37 30.97
C PHE A 165 -14.87 30.68 31.15
N ALA A 166 -15.52 31.20 30.11
CA ALA A 166 -16.27 32.46 30.18
C ALA A 166 -17.39 32.50 31.25
N PRO A 167 -18.15 31.42 31.50
CA PRO A 167 -19.14 31.40 32.59
C PRO A 167 -18.50 31.51 33.97
N ILE A 168 -17.37 30.83 34.20
CA ILE A 168 -16.61 30.84 35.46
C ILE A 168 -16.05 32.24 35.70
N ARG A 169 -15.43 32.86 34.69
CA ARG A 169 -14.94 34.24 34.77
C ARG A 169 -16.03 35.23 35.19
N ARG A 170 -17.22 35.10 34.62
CA ARG A 170 -18.38 35.96 34.99
C ARG A 170 -18.85 35.73 36.42
N ALA A 171 -18.82 34.48 36.91
CA ALA A 171 -19.14 34.19 38.31
C ALA A 171 -18.11 34.80 39.25
N LEU A 172 -16.83 34.60 38.97
CA LEU A 172 -15.73 35.14 39.77
C LEU A 172 -15.75 36.67 39.84
N ALA A 173 -15.98 37.34 38.70
CA ALA A 173 -16.09 38.79 38.64
C ALA A 173 -17.22 39.31 39.54
N ARG A 174 -18.39 38.63 39.54
CA ARG A 174 -19.50 38.99 40.45
C ARG A 174 -19.15 38.79 41.91
N ASP A 175 -18.47 37.69 42.25
CA ASP A 175 -18.09 37.39 43.64
C ASP A 175 -17.02 38.35 44.17
N ILE A 176 -16.06 38.73 43.32
CA ILE A 176 -15.07 39.78 43.60
C ILE A 176 -15.77 41.12 43.88
N GLU A 177 -16.70 41.54 43.02
CA GLU A 177 -17.44 42.80 43.21
C GLU A 177 -18.30 42.77 44.48
N ARG A 178 -18.95 41.63 44.78
CA ARG A 178 -19.71 41.45 46.04
C ARG A 178 -18.82 41.57 47.28
N LEU A 179 -17.63 40.98 47.26
CA LEU A 179 -16.69 41.04 48.39
C LEU A 179 -16.04 42.42 48.54
N LYS A 180 -15.82 43.15 47.44
CA LYS A 180 -15.39 44.56 47.50
C LYS A 180 -16.46 45.47 48.08
N ALA A 181 -17.74 45.22 47.75
CA ALA A 181 -18.87 46.00 48.26
C ALA A 181 -19.25 45.62 49.70
N ALA A 182 -18.77 44.50 50.22
CA ALA A 182 -19.02 44.09 51.60
C ALA A 182 -18.28 45.02 52.57
N PRO A 183 -18.92 45.48 53.67
CA PRO A 183 -18.27 46.29 54.68
C PRO A 183 -17.07 45.53 55.26
N MET A 184 -15.87 46.12 55.20
CA MET A 184 -14.70 45.58 55.89
C MET A 184 -14.88 45.74 57.40
N VAL A 185 -15.35 44.68 58.04
CA VAL A 185 -15.52 44.60 59.49
C VAL A 185 -14.17 44.23 60.10
N ASP A 186 -13.45 45.21 60.64
CA ASP A 186 -12.14 45.03 61.28
C ASP A 186 -12.30 44.46 62.70
N PHE A 187 -12.41 43.13 62.78
CA PHE A 187 -12.61 42.40 64.03
C PHE A 187 -11.54 42.68 65.10
N PRO A 188 -10.23 42.75 64.78
CA PRO A 188 -9.22 43.18 65.74
C PRO A 188 -9.51 44.55 66.37
N ALA A 189 -9.89 45.54 65.56
CA ALA A 189 -10.20 46.89 66.07
C ALA A 189 -11.47 46.90 66.95
N MET A 190 -12.46 46.07 66.64
CA MET A 190 -13.64 45.91 67.51
C MET A 190 -13.31 45.15 68.79
N ALA A 191 -12.46 44.13 68.74
CA ALA A 191 -12.01 43.42 69.94
C ALA A 191 -11.27 44.37 70.88
N MET A 192 -10.35 45.19 70.37
CA MET A 192 -9.69 46.24 71.16
C MET A 192 -10.68 47.25 71.74
N ARG A 193 -11.70 47.67 70.98
CA ARG A 193 -12.76 48.54 71.51
C ARG A 193 -13.57 47.85 72.60
N LEU A 194 -13.83 46.55 72.48
CA LEU A 194 -14.54 45.76 73.46
C LEU A 194 -13.71 45.60 74.73
N ASP A 195 -12.42 45.29 74.61
CA ASP A 195 -11.48 45.18 75.73
C ASP A 195 -11.36 46.51 76.47
N ASN A 196 -11.27 47.62 75.74
CA ASN A 196 -11.28 48.96 76.34
C ASN A 196 -12.62 49.29 77.04
N LEU A 197 -13.76 48.87 76.47
CA LEU A 197 -15.06 49.00 77.10
C LEU A 197 -15.16 48.17 78.38
N ILE A 198 -14.69 46.92 78.37
CA ILE A 198 -14.65 46.05 79.55
C ILE A 198 -13.76 46.66 80.63
N ALA A 199 -12.57 47.14 80.28
CA ALA A 199 -11.68 47.83 81.20
C ALA A 199 -12.30 49.12 81.79
N SER A 200 -13.19 49.79 81.04
CA SER A 200 -13.91 50.96 81.54
C SER A 200 -15.06 50.62 82.50
N ILE A 201 -15.57 49.39 82.49
CA ILE A 201 -16.61 48.94 83.45
C ILE A 201 -16.03 48.86 84.86
N ASP A 202 -14.78 48.43 85.03
CA ASP A 202 -14.09 48.41 86.33
C ASP A 202 -13.86 49.82 86.92
N SER A 203 -14.00 50.88 86.10
CA SER A 203 -13.90 52.27 86.52
C SER A 203 -15.23 52.96 86.81
N LEU A 204 -16.36 52.25 86.67
CA LEU A 204 -17.66 52.81 87.01
C LEU A 204 -17.83 52.86 88.54
N PRO A 205 -18.08 54.04 89.13
CA PRO A 205 -18.29 54.15 90.56
C PRO A 205 -19.54 53.35 90.95
N LEU A 206 -19.40 52.46 91.93
CA LEU A 206 -20.53 51.80 92.59
C LEU A 206 -21.37 52.88 93.27
N ALA A 207 -22.35 53.40 92.53
CA ALA A 207 -23.33 54.32 93.08
C ALA A 207 -24.26 53.53 94.01
N PHE A 208 -24.10 53.76 95.31
CA PHE A 208 -25.10 53.50 96.33
C PHE A 208 -26.30 54.44 96.17
#